data_AF-A0A2I0R298-F1
#
_entry.id   AF-A0A2I0R298-F1
#
_cell.length_a   1.000
_cell.length_b   1.000
_cell.length_c   1.000
_cell.angle_alpha   90.00
_cell.angle_beta   90.00
_cell.angle_gamma   90.00
#
_symmetry.space_group_name_H-M   'P 1'
#
loop_
_entity.id
_entity.type
_entity.pdbx_description
1 polymer ?
#
loop_
_entity_poly.entity_id
_entity_poly.type
_entity_poly.pdbx_seq_one_letter_code
_entity_poly.pdbx_strand_id
1 'polypeptide(L)'
;MPLFLLLAIKILFEKFNRFKFVEISLDSIKLFISEFGFLALLTFLTVYAIVGTKLTFKNISKKKRNAFPVKVTSIRPKNEESLSYLATYVIPLMIQGNIDTYNYIVFSILFFIYYKLYSTSSLILINPILNMKYGLFELDYIHCSNNKVKRNALIISSQKWIEEEEELKLLKLSHRLYYAYKN
;
A
#
# COMPACT_ATOMS: atom_id res chain seq x y z
N MET A 1 4.33 -0.77 2.25
CA MET A 1 4.03 0.24 3.30
C MET A 1 3.80 -0.39 4.67
N PRO A 2 2.84 -1.32 4.87
CA PRO A 2 2.59 -1.89 6.20
C PRO A 2 3.75 -2.78 6.65
N LEU A 3 4.30 -3.57 5.72
CA LEU A 3 5.37 -4.51 5.97
C LEU A 3 6.66 -3.86 6.48
N PHE A 4 7.08 -2.73 5.89
CA PHE A 4 8.31 -2.04 6.28
C PHE A 4 8.21 -1.47 7.71
N LEU A 5 7.06 -0.88 8.04
CA LEU A 5 6.80 -0.36 9.38
C LEU A 5 6.78 -1.50 10.41
N LEU A 6 6.10 -2.60 10.11
CA LEU A 6 6.01 -3.75 11.01
C LEU A 6 7.38 -4.41 11.24
N LEU A 7 8.17 -4.60 10.17
CA LEU A 7 9.54 -5.12 10.30
C LEU A 7 10.45 -4.16 11.06
N ALA A 8 10.31 -2.84 10.86
CA ALA A 8 11.05 -1.85 11.61
C ALA A 8 10.74 -1.93 13.12
N ILE A 9 9.45 -2.03 13.47
CA ILE A 9 9.02 -2.21 14.87
C ILE A 9 9.59 -3.50 15.45
N LYS A 10 9.51 -4.62 14.72
CA LYS A 10 10.05 -5.91 15.17
C LYS A 10 11.56 -5.85 15.44
N ILE A 11 12.34 -5.33 14.49
CA ILE A 11 13.79 -5.18 14.63
C ILE A 11 14.13 -4.25 15.80
N LEU A 12 13.37 -3.17 15.98
CA LEU A 12 13.55 -2.26 17.11
C LEU A 12 13.39 -3.03 18.44
N PHE A 13 12.34 -3.82 18.61
CA PHE A 13 12.12 -4.62 19.83
C PHE A 13 13.19 -5.70 20.05
N GLU A 14 13.60 -6.41 19.00
CA GLU A 14 14.65 -7.44 19.09
C GLU A 14 16.01 -6.84 19.49
N LYS A 15 16.33 -5.63 19.01
CA LYS A 15 17.63 -4.98 19.23
C LYS A 15 17.64 -3.95 20.35
N PHE A 16 16.49 -3.63 20.94
CA PHE A 16 16.36 -2.64 22.01
C PHE A 16 17.31 -2.91 23.18
N ASN A 17 17.40 -4.18 23.59
CA ASN A 17 18.25 -4.60 24.72
C ASN A 17 19.77 -4.58 24.41
N ARG A 18 20.16 -4.56 23.13
CA ARG A 18 21.58 -4.47 22.72
C ARG A 18 22.09 -3.02 22.72
N PHE A 19 21.21 -2.05 22.97
CA PHE A 19 21.56 -0.65 22.96
C PHE A 19 22.27 -0.26 24.27
N LYS A 20 23.59 -0.44 24.32
CA LYS A 20 24.46 0.25 25.27
C LYS A 20 25.29 1.28 24.50
N PHE A 21 24.86 2.54 24.54
CA PHE A 21 25.62 3.64 23.97
C PHE A 21 26.78 3.94 24.92
N VAL A 22 27.96 3.42 24.63
CA VAL A 22 29.12 3.57 25.53
C VAL A 22 30.01 4.73 25.08
N GLU A 23 30.32 4.88 23.79
CA GLU A 23 31.17 5.98 23.26
C GLU A 23 31.01 6.13 21.73
N ILE A 24 31.23 7.35 21.18
CA ILE A 24 31.21 7.60 19.73
C ILE A 24 32.61 7.35 19.16
N SER A 25 32.83 6.16 18.58
CA SER A 25 34.05 5.78 17.86
C SER A 25 33.71 5.25 16.46
N LEU A 26 34.72 5.11 15.58
CA LEU A 26 34.53 4.49 14.25
C LEU A 26 33.98 3.07 14.36
N ASP A 27 34.41 2.32 15.38
CA ASP A 27 33.90 0.98 15.66
C ASP A 27 32.44 1.02 16.12
N SER A 28 32.06 2.00 16.95
CA SER A 28 30.67 2.23 17.33
C SER A 28 29.78 2.60 16.14
N ILE A 29 30.30 3.39 15.18
CA ILE A 29 29.57 3.73 13.95
C ILE A 29 29.38 2.48 13.08
N LYS A 30 30.42 1.65 12.92
CA LYS A 30 30.33 0.40 12.16
C LYS A 30 29.36 -0.60 12.80
N LEU A 31 29.40 -0.70 14.13
CA LEU A 31 28.44 -1.50 14.91
C LEU A 31 27.02 -0.99 14.73
N PHE A 32 26.80 0.32 14.79
CA PHE A 32 25.50 0.94 14.59
C PHE A 32 24.96 0.68 13.18
N ILE A 33 25.78 0.82 12.13
CA ILE A 33 25.36 0.53 10.75
C ILE A 33 25.02 -0.96 10.59
N SER A 34 25.82 -1.85 11.15
CA SER A 34 25.59 -3.30 11.08
C SER A 34 24.29 -3.71 11.80
N GLU A 35 24.00 -3.10 12.95
CA GLU A 35 22.86 -3.48 13.77
C GLU A 35 21.57 -2.73 13.40
N PHE A 36 21.66 -1.45 13.07
CA PHE A 36 20.52 -0.55 12.85
C PHE A 36 20.42 -0.01 11.41
N GLY A 37 21.38 -0.25 10.53
CA GLY A 37 21.34 0.24 9.15
C GLY A 37 20.09 -0.23 8.38
N PHE A 38 19.70 -1.51 8.55
CA PHE A 38 18.49 -2.04 7.94
C PHE A 38 17.22 -1.42 8.56
N LEU A 39 17.20 -1.18 9.88
CA LEU A 39 16.11 -0.46 10.54
C LEU A 39 15.95 0.96 10.00
N ALA A 40 17.06 1.69 9.85
CA ALA A 40 17.08 3.03 9.29
C ALA A 40 16.54 3.04 7.84
N LEU A 41 16.95 2.08 7.02
CA LEU A 41 16.44 1.91 5.65
C LEU A 41 14.93 1.66 5.64
N LEU A 42 14.42 0.73 6.44
CA LEU A 42 12.99 0.43 6.52
C LEU A 42 12.17 1.64 6.99
N THR A 43 12.68 2.38 7.96
CA THR A 43 12.06 3.60 8.47
C THR A 43 12.01 4.68 7.39
N PHE A 44 13.12 4.89 6.67
CA PHE A 44 13.19 5.82 5.54
C PHE A 44 12.19 5.44 4.44
N LEU A 45 12.15 4.16 4.02
CA LEU A 45 11.21 3.68 3.00
C LEU A 45 9.75 3.86 3.44
N THR A 46 9.46 3.68 4.73
CA THR A 46 8.12 3.92 5.29
C THR A 46 7.73 5.39 5.17
N VAL A 47 8.59 6.31 5.61
CA VAL A 47 8.33 7.76 5.51
C VAL A 47 8.19 8.19 4.05
N TYR A 48 9.11 7.76 3.18
CA TYR A 48 9.05 8.04 1.75
C TYR A 48 7.72 7.60 1.13
N ALA A 49 7.26 6.39 1.46
CA ALA A 49 6.00 5.88 0.94
C ALA A 49 4.76 6.62 1.49
N ILE A 50 4.76 7.06 2.76
CA ILE A 50 3.69 7.90 3.32
C ILE A 50 3.61 9.23 2.57
N VAL A 51 4.75 9.90 2.43
CA VAL A 51 4.83 11.22 1.78
C VAL A 51 4.45 11.11 0.30
N GLY A 52 5.04 10.14 -0.42
CA GLY A 52 4.74 9.89 -1.83
C GLY A 52 3.26 9.57 -2.10
N THR A 53 2.63 8.78 -1.21
CA THR A 53 1.19 8.51 -1.29
C THR A 53 0.37 9.78 -1.09
N LYS A 54 0.67 10.57 -0.04
CA LYS A 54 -0.05 11.84 0.22
C LYS A 54 0.05 12.81 -0.97
N LEU A 55 1.24 12.97 -1.54
CA LEU A 55 1.45 13.84 -2.70
C LEU A 55 0.71 13.34 -3.94
N THR A 56 0.76 12.04 -4.23
CA THR A 56 0.08 11.43 -5.37
C THR A 56 -1.43 11.66 -5.31
N PHE A 57 -2.08 11.34 -4.18
CA PHE A 57 -3.52 11.55 -4.04
C PHE A 57 -3.93 13.02 -4.02
N LYS A 58 -3.10 13.91 -3.46
CA LYS A 58 -3.33 15.37 -3.53
C LYS A 58 -3.32 15.86 -4.99
N ASN A 59 -2.41 15.35 -5.81
CA ASN A 59 -2.34 15.69 -7.23
C ASN A 59 -3.51 15.10 -8.03
N ILE A 60 -3.92 13.87 -7.74
CA ILE A 60 -5.09 13.23 -8.35
C ILE A 60 -6.35 14.07 -8.06
N SER A 61 -6.55 14.48 -6.82
CA SER A 61 -7.70 15.31 -6.42
C SER A 61 -7.74 16.69 -7.10
N LYS A 62 -6.61 17.20 -7.61
CA LYS A 62 -6.58 18.46 -8.39
C LYS A 62 -7.00 18.28 -9.85
N LYS A 63 -6.94 17.05 -10.39
CA LYS A 63 -7.25 16.72 -11.80
C LYS A 63 -8.71 16.30 -12.03
N LYS A 64 -9.65 16.70 -11.18
CA LYS A 64 -11.08 16.31 -11.24
C LYS A 64 -11.78 16.62 -12.58
N ARG A 65 -11.26 17.58 -13.37
CA ARG A 65 -11.83 18.02 -14.65
C ARG A 65 -11.90 16.91 -15.73
N ASN A 66 -11.06 15.87 -15.64
CA ASN A 66 -11.03 14.76 -16.60
C ASN A 66 -11.87 13.54 -16.15
N ALA A 67 -12.74 13.71 -15.14
CA ALA A 67 -13.59 12.63 -14.67
C ALA A 67 -14.88 12.55 -15.48
N PHE A 68 -15.39 11.34 -15.68
CA PHE A 68 -16.66 11.09 -16.38
C PHE A 68 -17.69 10.44 -15.45
N PRO A 69 -18.99 10.76 -15.61
CA PRO A 69 -20.06 10.19 -14.80
C PRO A 69 -20.36 8.75 -15.22
N VAL A 70 -20.57 7.89 -14.23
CA VAL A 70 -20.97 6.49 -14.42
C VAL A 70 -22.04 6.11 -13.41
N LYS A 71 -22.90 5.16 -13.78
CA LYS A 71 -23.83 4.50 -12.86
C LYS A 71 -23.26 3.15 -12.44
N VAL A 72 -23.21 2.92 -11.13
CA VAL A 72 -22.75 1.65 -10.54
C VAL A 72 -23.83 0.59 -10.74
N THR A 73 -23.45 -0.58 -11.28
CA THR A 73 -24.38 -1.70 -11.47
C THR A 73 -24.10 -2.89 -10.57
N SER A 74 -22.86 -3.04 -10.13
CA SER A 74 -22.47 -4.01 -9.12
C SER A 74 -21.21 -3.51 -8.44
N ILE A 75 -21.10 -3.75 -7.14
CA ILE A 75 -19.94 -3.39 -6.35
C ILE A 75 -19.44 -4.56 -5.52
N ARG A 76 -18.13 -4.81 -5.57
CA ARG A 76 -17.47 -5.86 -4.80
C ARG A 76 -16.34 -5.25 -3.97
N PRO A 77 -16.40 -5.30 -2.63
CA PRO A 77 -15.31 -4.81 -1.79
C PRO A 77 -14.07 -5.71 -1.95
N LYS A 78 -12.88 -5.10 -2.00
CA LYS A 78 -11.59 -5.82 -2.07
C LYS A 78 -10.93 -5.99 -0.68
N ASN A 79 -11.72 -5.85 0.38
CA ASN A 79 -11.25 -5.90 1.76
C ASN A 79 -10.79 -7.29 2.16
N GLU A 80 -11.49 -8.33 1.69
CA GLU A 80 -11.15 -9.73 1.97
C GLU A 80 -9.79 -10.11 1.39
N GLU A 81 -9.45 -9.62 0.20
CA GLU A 81 -8.12 -9.82 -0.40
C GLU A 81 -7.02 -9.16 0.45
N SER A 82 -7.27 -7.95 0.94
CA SER A 82 -6.34 -7.25 1.83
C SER A 82 -6.15 -8.00 3.16
N LEU A 83 -7.22 -8.56 3.72
CA LEU A 83 -7.18 -9.34 4.97
C LEU A 83 -6.47 -10.69 4.78
N SER A 84 -6.78 -11.38 3.68
CA SER A 84 -6.12 -12.64 3.31
C SER A 84 -4.61 -12.45 3.11
N TYR A 85 -4.20 -11.33 2.50
CA TYR A 85 -2.79 -10.95 2.39
C TYR A 85 -2.13 -10.76 3.76
N LEU A 86 -2.78 -10.07 4.70
CA LEU A 86 -2.26 -9.91 6.06
C LEU A 86 -2.08 -11.27 6.75
N ALA A 87 -3.09 -12.14 6.67
CA ALA A 87 -3.07 -13.45 7.31
C ALA A 87 -2.02 -14.40 6.72
N THR A 88 -1.89 -14.43 5.40
CA THR A 88 -1.03 -15.41 4.71
C THR A 88 0.44 -14.98 4.69
N TYR A 89 0.72 -13.67 4.65
CA TYR A 89 2.09 -13.19 4.44
C TYR A 89 2.62 -12.34 5.59
N VAL A 90 1.81 -11.46 6.16
CA VAL A 90 2.30 -10.53 7.18
C VAL A 90 2.41 -11.23 8.54
N ILE A 91 1.37 -11.95 8.97
CA ILE A 91 1.36 -12.62 10.28
C ILE A 91 2.52 -13.64 10.42
N PRO A 92 2.74 -14.59 9.48
CA PRO A 92 3.80 -15.57 9.62
C PRO A 92 5.19 -14.93 9.71
N LEU A 93 5.42 -13.88 8.93
CA LEU A 93 6.68 -13.13 8.96
C LEU A 93 6.93 -12.46 10.32
N MET A 94 5.87 -11.97 10.96
CA MET A 94 5.97 -11.36 12.30
C MET A 94 6.29 -12.39 13.37
N ILE A 95 5.72 -13.59 13.27
CA ILE A 95 5.86 -14.68 14.26
C ILE A 95 7.16 -15.48 14.08
N GLN A 96 7.77 -15.46 12.88
CA GLN A 96 9.09 -16.06 12.67
C GLN A 96 10.12 -15.52 13.67
N GLY A 97 11.12 -16.34 14.00
CA GLY A 97 12.14 -16.00 15.01
C GLY A 97 13.02 -14.79 14.69
N ASN A 98 14.12 -14.67 15.42
CA ASN A 98 15.04 -13.52 15.33
C ASN A 98 15.50 -13.27 13.89
N ILE A 99 15.56 -12.00 13.50
CA ILE A 99 15.97 -11.60 12.16
C ILE A 99 17.49 -11.42 12.14
N ASP A 100 18.18 -12.33 11.45
CA ASP A 100 19.63 -12.28 11.23
C ASP A 100 20.03 -11.60 9.91
N THR A 101 21.34 -11.53 9.66
CA THR A 101 21.90 -10.92 8.43
C THR A 101 21.45 -11.64 7.16
N TYR A 102 21.27 -12.97 7.21
CA TYR A 102 20.77 -13.74 6.08
C TYR A 102 19.36 -13.31 5.70
N ASN A 103 18.48 -13.13 6.69
CA ASN A 103 17.12 -12.65 6.48
C ASN A 103 17.09 -11.26 5.82
N TYR A 104 18.03 -10.35 6.14
CA TYR A 104 18.09 -9.03 5.49
C TYR A 104 18.34 -9.12 3.98
N ILE A 105 19.20 -10.04 3.54
CA ILE A 105 19.49 -10.28 2.11
C ILE A 105 18.23 -10.82 1.43
N VAL A 106 17.58 -11.82 2.04
CA VAL A 106 16.34 -12.42 1.53
C VAL A 106 15.24 -11.37 1.41
N PHE A 107 15.03 -10.55 2.44
CA PHE A 107 14.04 -9.46 2.41
C PHE A 107 14.33 -8.44 1.31
N SER A 108 15.59 -8.10 1.08
CA SER A 108 15.97 -7.16 0.02
C SER A 108 15.60 -7.69 -1.37
N ILE A 109 15.85 -8.97 -1.63
CA ILE A 109 15.46 -9.62 -2.89
C ILE A 109 13.93 -9.68 -3.02
N LEU A 110 13.23 -10.09 -1.96
CA LEU A 110 11.76 -10.13 -1.95
C LEU A 110 11.14 -8.75 -2.18
N PHE A 111 11.68 -7.70 -1.57
CA PHE A 111 11.20 -6.34 -1.78
C PHE A 111 11.39 -5.87 -3.22
N PHE A 112 12.49 -6.25 -3.88
CA PHE A 112 12.70 -5.95 -5.30
C PHE A 112 11.66 -6.66 -6.19
N ILE A 113 11.39 -7.94 -5.93
CA ILE A 113 10.36 -8.72 -6.65
C ILE A 113 8.98 -8.07 -6.42
N TYR A 114 8.63 -7.77 -5.17
CA TYR A 114 7.37 -7.09 -4.86
C TYR A 114 7.28 -5.74 -5.55
N TYR A 115 8.33 -4.93 -5.56
CA TYR A 115 8.34 -3.65 -6.26
C TYR A 115 8.01 -3.82 -7.76
N LYS A 116 8.59 -4.82 -8.43
CA LYS A 116 8.30 -5.11 -9.83
C LYS A 116 6.86 -5.58 -10.06
N LEU A 117 6.36 -6.48 -9.21
CA LEU A 117 4.97 -6.96 -9.29
C LEU A 117 3.97 -5.83 -9.06
N TYR A 118 4.19 -4.97 -8.07
CA TYR A 118 3.33 -3.83 -7.77
C TYR A 118 3.36 -2.75 -8.85
N SER A 119 4.49 -2.56 -9.53
CA SER A 119 4.60 -1.56 -10.62
C SER A 119 3.85 -1.99 -11.89
N THR A 120 3.64 -3.29 -12.07
CA THR A 120 3.08 -3.85 -13.31
C THR A 120 1.61 -4.24 -13.17
N SER A 121 1.16 -4.54 -11.95
CA SER A 121 -0.17 -5.09 -11.69
C SER A 121 -1.06 -4.13 -10.90
N SER A 122 -2.38 -4.31 -10.99
CA SER A 122 -3.38 -3.59 -10.18
C SER A 122 -3.36 -3.96 -8.68
N LEU A 123 -2.29 -4.59 -8.19
CA LEU A 123 -2.11 -5.06 -6.81
C LEU A 123 -2.07 -3.93 -5.78
N ILE A 124 -2.01 -2.67 -6.22
CA ILE A 124 -2.09 -1.49 -5.34
C ILE A 124 -3.39 -1.47 -4.51
N LEU A 125 -4.47 -2.08 -5.01
CA LEU A 125 -5.76 -2.18 -4.32
C LEU A 125 -5.80 -3.21 -3.18
N ILE A 126 -4.75 -4.02 -3.01
CA ILE A 126 -4.65 -4.97 -1.89
C ILE A 126 -3.91 -4.34 -0.70
N ASN A 127 -3.45 -3.09 -0.83
CA ASN A 127 -2.70 -2.43 0.23
C ASN A 127 -3.61 -2.05 1.41
N PRO A 128 -3.45 -2.68 2.59
CA PRO A 128 -4.34 -2.45 3.72
C PRO A 128 -4.26 -1.02 4.25
N ILE A 129 -3.10 -0.35 4.14
CA ILE A 129 -2.97 1.06 4.53
C ILE A 129 -3.76 1.98 3.60
N LEU A 130 -3.87 1.64 2.33
CA LEU A 130 -4.72 2.36 1.41
C LEU A 130 -6.19 2.14 1.77
N ASN A 131 -6.56 0.89 2.07
CA ASN A 131 -7.92 0.49 2.46
C ASN A 131 -8.40 1.12 3.78
N MET A 132 -7.48 1.47 4.69
CA MET A 132 -7.83 2.18 5.93
C MET A 132 -8.44 3.56 5.66
N LYS A 133 -7.98 4.25 4.61
CA LYS A 133 -8.39 5.63 4.29
C LYS A 133 -9.37 5.72 3.13
N TYR A 134 -9.22 4.88 2.12
CA TYR A 134 -10.01 4.89 0.90
C TYR A 134 -10.79 3.58 0.77
N GLY A 135 -11.99 3.63 0.19
CA GLY A 135 -12.73 2.43 -0.14
C GLY A 135 -12.18 1.79 -1.41
N LEU A 136 -11.80 0.52 -1.34
CA LEU A 136 -11.23 -0.23 -2.48
C LEU A 136 -12.27 -1.21 -3.00
N PHE A 137 -12.71 -0.98 -4.24
CA PHE A 137 -13.78 -1.75 -4.83
C PHE A 137 -13.45 -2.17 -6.25
N GLU A 138 -14.00 -3.31 -6.63
CA GLU A 138 -14.19 -3.66 -8.02
C GLU A 138 -15.65 -3.37 -8.38
N LEU A 139 -15.86 -2.61 -9.45
CA LEU A 139 -17.19 -2.22 -9.88
C LEU A 139 -17.41 -2.56 -11.34
N ASP A 140 -18.65 -2.90 -11.63
CA ASP A 140 -19.16 -2.96 -13.00
C ASP A 140 -20.03 -1.72 -13.23
N TYR A 141 -19.71 -0.93 -14.27
CA TYR A 141 -20.41 0.32 -14.56
C TYR A 141 -20.91 0.40 -16.00
N ILE A 142 -21.90 1.27 -16.17
CA ILE A 142 -22.40 1.72 -17.47
C ILE A 142 -22.12 3.22 -17.59
N HIS A 143 -21.68 3.64 -18.77
CA HIS A 143 -21.46 5.05 -19.06
C HIS A 143 -22.81 5.73 -19.25
N CYS A 144 -23.11 6.81 -18.50
CA CYS A 144 -24.43 7.47 -18.56
C CYS A 144 -24.81 7.98 -19.97
N SER A 145 -23.82 8.16 -20.86
CA SER A 145 -24.03 8.62 -22.24
C SER A 145 -24.22 7.49 -23.27
N ASN A 146 -23.76 6.26 -23.02
CA ASN A 146 -23.79 5.15 -23.98
C ASN A 146 -24.28 3.89 -23.28
N ASN A 147 -25.60 3.72 -23.29
CA ASN A 147 -26.38 2.87 -22.38
C ASN A 147 -26.25 1.35 -22.59
N LYS A 148 -25.12 0.81 -23.09
CA LYS A 148 -25.09 -0.60 -23.57
C LYS A 148 -23.86 -1.45 -23.26
N VAL A 149 -22.79 -0.94 -22.65
CA VAL A 149 -21.61 -1.79 -22.35
C VAL A 149 -21.24 -1.72 -20.88
N LYS A 150 -21.49 -2.82 -20.16
CA LYS A 150 -20.95 -3.03 -18.81
C LYS A 150 -19.44 -3.15 -18.91
N ARG A 151 -18.72 -2.32 -18.17
CA ARG A 151 -17.26 -2.37 -18.08
C ARG A 151 -16.86 -2.60 -16.63
N ASN A 152 -15.85 -3.44 -16.46
CA ASN A 152 -15.25 -3.70 -15.16
C ASN A 152 -14.13 -2.68 -14.89
N ALA A 153 -14.14 -2.09 -13.70
CA ALA A 153 -13.13 -1.16 -13.22
C ALA A 153 -12.77 -1.46 -11.77
N LEU A 154 -11.49 -1.29 -11.46
CA LEU A 154 -11.01 -1.23 -10.10
C LEU A 154 -10.97 0.24 -9.68
N ILE A 155 -11.55 0.55 -8.52
CA ILE A 155 -11.65 1.92 -8.03
C ILE A 155 -11.00 2.11 -6.67
N ILE A 156 -10.39 3.28 -6.53
CA ILE A 156 -10.00 3.85 -5.24
C ILE A 156 -11.01 4.97 -4.96
N SER A 157 -11.95 4.71 -4.07
CA SER A 157 -12.98 5.65 -3.68
C SER A 157 -12.52 6.55 -2.55
N SER A 158 -12.85 7.83 -2.66
CA SER A 158 -12.77 8.78 -1.54
C SER A 158 -13.69 8.41 -0.37
N GLN A 159 -14.71 7.60 -0.60
CA GLN A 159 -15.68 7.15 0.40
C GLN A 159 -15.45 5.69 0.76
N LYS A 160 -15.66 5.35 2.04
CA LYS A 160 -15.56 3.98 2.53
C LYS A 160 -16.73 3.09 2.14
N TRP A 161 -17.86 3.70 1.78
CA TRP A 161 -19.11 3.02 1.46
C TRP A 161 -19.66 3.61 0.18
N ILE A 162 -19.99 2.73 -0.76
CA ILE A 162 -20.67 3.02 -2.01
C ILE A 162 -21.76 1.96 -2.15
N GLU A 163 -22.93 2.39 -2.58
CA GLU A 163 -24.07 1.51 -2.83
C GLU A 163 -24.27 1.27 -4.33
N GLU A 164 -25.02 0.22 -4.66
CA GLU A 164 -25.43 -0.03 -6.04
C GLU A 164 -26.38 1.08 -6.51
N GLU A 165 -26.44 1.29 -7.83
CA GLU A 165 -27.20 2.36 -8.49
C GLU A 165 -26.75 3.80 -8.23
N GLU A 166 -25.76 4.02 -7.36
CA GLU A 166 -25.19 5.35 -7.15
C GLU A 166 -24.47 5.88 -8.41
N GLU A 167 -24.56 7.19 -8.62
CA GLU A 167 -23.80 7.90 -9.64
C GLU A 167 -22.46 8.37 -9.09
N LEU A 168 -21.38 7.98 -9.76
CA LEU A 168 -20.01 8.32 -9.39
C LEU A 168 -19.29 9.00 -10.54
N LYS A 169 -18.30 9.82 -10.21
CA LYS A 169 -17.33 10.33 -11.19
C LYS A 169 -16.06 9.50 -11.12
N LEU A 170 -15.67 8.92 -12.26
CA LEU A 170 -14.44 8.15 -12.39
C LEU A 170 -13.36 8.97 -13.09
N LEU A 171 -12.19 9.04 -12.48
CA LEU A 171 -10.97 9.60 -13.05
C LEU A 171 -9.99 8.46 -13.34
N LYS A 172 -9.60 8.27 -14.61
CA LYS A 172 -8.66 7.22 -14.99
C LYS A 172 -7.27 7.48 -14.40
N LEU A 173 -6.73 6.50 -13.68
CA LEU A 173 -5.36 6.52 -13.14
C LEU A 173 -4.41 5.64 -13.94
N SER A 174 -4.85 4.44 -14.33
CA SER A 174 -4.07 3.46 -15.09
C SER A 174 -4.98 2.53 -15.91
N HIS A 175 -4.44 1.43 -16.44
CA HIS A 175 -5.21 0.38 -17.08
C HIS A 175 -6.17 -0.26 -16.05
N ARG A 176 -7.48 -0.16 -16.30
CA ARG A 176 -8.56 -0.64 -15.41
C ARG A 176 -8.63 0.00 -14.01
N LEU A 177 -7.70 0.88 -13.62
CA LEU A 177 -7.68 1.57 -12.32
C LEU A 177 -8.20 3.00 -12.42
N TYR A 178 -9.15 3.36 -11.57
CA TYR A 178 -9.78 4.67 -11.53
C TYR A 178 -9.84 5.21 -10.09
N TYR A 179 -9.88 6.54 -9.96
CA TYR A 179 -10.21 7.23 -8.72
C TYR A 179 -11.68 7.63 -8.76
N ALA A 180 -12.45 7.25 -7.73
CA ALA A 180 -13.89 7.49 -7.65
C ALA A 180 -14.23 8.51 -6.56
N TYR A 181 -15.18 9.39 -6.85
CA TYR A 181 -15.73 10.34 -5.89
C TYR A 181 -17.20 10.66 -6.23
N LYS A 182 -18.04 10.86 -5.20
CA LYS A 182 -19.39 11.41 -5.41
C LYS A 182 -19.32 12.89 -5.77
N ASN A 183 -20.36 13.35 -6.46
CA ASN A 183 -20.61 14.77 -6.71
C ASN A 183 -20.81 15.53 -5.40
#